data_AF-A0A730MYF0-F1
#
_entry.id   AF-A0A730MYF0-F1
#
_cell.length_a   1.000
_cell.length_b   1.000
_cell.length_c   1.000
_cell.angle_alpha   90.00
_cell.angle_beta   90.00
_cell.angle_gamma   90.00
#
_symmetry.space_group_name_H-M   'P 1'
#
loop_
_entity.id
_entity.type
_entity.pdbx_description
1 polymer ?
#
loop_
_entity_poly.entity_id
_entity_poly.type
_entity_poly.pdbx_seq_one_letter_code
_entity_poly.pdbx_strand_id
1 'polypeptide(L)'
;SILFLLTPAESEEKLARLVAMLAQFERHIEDDTPLADVLPTVFQKYPVRYRDYTLRELCQEMHNLYVSFDVKDLQKAMFRKESLPHVAMNPQDANSAFIRGDVELVRISEAGGRIAAEGALPYPPGVLCVVPGEIWGGAAQRYFLALEEGINLLPGFSPELQGVYSETDADGIQRLYGYVLK
;
A
#
# COMPACT_ATOMS: atom_id res chain seq x y z
N SER A 1 -8.24 -8.54 -4.80
CA SER A 1 -8.96 -8.75 -6.08
C SER A 1 -8.02 -8.38 -7.23
N ILE A 2 -8.32 -8.83 -8.44
CA ILE A 2 -7.62 -8.44 -9.68
C ILE A 2 -8.67 -7.95 -10.68
N LEU A 3 -8.35 -6.92 -11.49
CA LEU A 3 -9.27 -6.29 -12.42
C LEU A 3 -8.72 -6.39 -13.85
N PHE A 4 -9.59 -6.77 -14.80
CA PHE A 4 -9.32 -6.75 -16.23
C PHE A 4 -10.33 -5.82 -16.91
N LEU A 5 -9.84 -4.84 -17.67
CA LEU A 5 -10.69 -3.93 -18.44
C LEU A 5 -10.97 -4.55 -19.82
N LEU A 6 -12.24 -4.84 -20.09
CA LEU A 6 -12.67 -5.39 -21.37
C LEU A 6 -13.15 -4.29 -22.30
N THR A 7 -12.67 -4.30 -23.54
CA THR A 7 -13.06 -3.38 -24.61
C THR A 7 -13.36 -4.18 -25.88
N PRO A 8 -13.92 -3.57 -26.94
CA PRO A 8 -14.07 -4.26 -28.23
C PRO A 8 -12.77 -4.75 -28.88
N ALA A 9 -11.60 -4.39 -28.35
CA ALA A 9 -10.30 -4.90 -28.82
C ALA A 9 -9.99 -6.32 -28.31
N GLU A 10 -10.82 -6.88 -27.42
CA GLU A 10 -10.62 -8.22 -26.87
C GLU A 10 -11.13 -9.31 -27.83
N SER A 11 -10.45 -10.46 -27.86
CA SER A 11 -10.83 -11.65 -28.64
C SER A 11 -11.12 -12.84 -27.74
N GLU A 12 -11.89 -13.81 -28.23
CA GLU A 12 -12.14 -15.07 -27.52
C GLU A 12 -10.84 -15.81 -27.17
N GLU A 13 -9.85 -15.78 -28.08
CA GLU A 13 -8.53 -16.38 -27.87
C GLU A 13 -7.78 -15.73 -26.69
N LYS A 14 -7.84 -14.39 -26.57
CA LYS A 14 -7.20 -13.65 -25.47
C LYS A 14 -7.86 -13.96 -24.13
N LEU A 15 -9.19 -14.05 -24.10
CA LEU A 15 -9.95 -14.43 -22.90
C LEU A 15 -9.68 -15.89 -22.50
N ALA A 16 -9.66 -16.81 -23.46
CA ALA A 16 -9.32 -18.21 -23.21
C ALA A 16 -7.90 -18.36 -22.66
N ARG A 17 -6.94 -17.60 -23.20
CA ARG A 17 -5.57 -17.54 -22.66
C ARG A 17 -5.55 -17.03 -21.22
N LEU A 18 -6.29 -15.96 -20.90
CA LEU A 18 -6.39 -15.46 -19.53
C LEU A 18 -6.90 -16.52 -18.56
N VAL A 19 -8.00 -17.21 -18.92
CA VAL A 19 -8.58 -18.29 -18.09
C VAL A 19 -7.57 -19.43 -17.91
N ALA A 20 -6.87 -19.83 -18.97
CA ALA A 20 -5.84 -20.88 -18.88
C ALA A 20 -4.69 -20.49 -17.93
N MET A 21 -4.25 -19.23 -17.93
CA MET A 21 -3.23 -18.74 -17.00
C MET A 21 -3.72 -18.71 -15.55
N LEU A 22 -4.99 -18.35 -15.31
CA LEU A 22 -5.59 -18.38 -13.96
C LEU A 22 -5.67 -19.82 -13.42
N ALA A 23 -6.13 -20.77 -14.24
CA ALA A 23 -6.16 -22.19 -13.88
C ALA A 23 -4.77 -22.81 -13.70
N GLN A 24 -3.75 -22.30 -14.41
CA GLN A 24 -2.36 -22.68 -14.17
C GLN A 24 -1.86 -22.16 -12.82
N PHE A 25 -2.16 -20.90 -12.49
CA PHE A 25 -1.79 -20.32 -11.20
C PHE A 25 -2.45 -21.05 -10.02
N GLU A 26 -3.73 -21.41 -10.15
CA GLU A 26 -4.44 -22.23 -9.16
C GLU A 26 -3.73 -23.56 -8.92
N ARG A 27 -3.35 -24.28 -9.99
CA ARG A 27 -2.57 -25.52 -9.86
C ARG A 27 -1.23 -25.33 -9.14
N HIS A 28 -0.52 -24.24 -9.41
CA HIS A 28 0.73 -23.94 -8.68
C HIS A 28 0.51 -23.71 -7.19
N ILE A 29 -0.63 -23.12 -6.80
CA ILE A 29 -1.02 -23.04 -5.39
C ILE A 29 -1.31 -24.46 -4.88
N GLU A 30 -2.11 -25.24 -5.60
CA GLU A 30 -2.50 -26.60 -5.20
C GLU A 30 -1.28 -27.51 -4.95
N ASP A 31 -0.34 -27.51 -5.89
CA ASP A 31 0.88 -28.32 -5.88
C ASP A 31 1.98 -27.77 -4.96
N ASP A 32 1.74 -26.62 -4.31
CA ASP A 32 2.71 -25.94 -3.45
C ASP A 32 4.07 -25.70 -4.13
N THR A 33 4.03 -25.22 -5.38
CA THR A 33 5.21 -25.07 -6.22
C THR A 33 6.22 -24.10 -5.59
N PRO A 34 7.55 -24.35 -5.69
CA PRO A 34 8.58 -23.40 -5.25
C PRO A 34 8.38 -22.00 -5.85
N LEU A 35 8.56 -20.96 -5.02
CA LEU A 35 8.33 -19.58 -5.43
C LEU A 35 9.25 -19.17 -6.58
N ALA A 36 10.49 -19.69 -6.61
CA ALA A 36 11.45 -19.43 -7.66
C ALA A 36 10.96 -19.86 -9.06
N ASP A 37 10.09 -20.88 -9.13
CA ASP A 37 9.53 -21.38 -10.39
C ASP A 37 8.32 -20.55 -10.83
N VAL A 38 7.51 -20.07 -9.88
CA VAL A 38 6.27 -19.32 -10.16
C VAL A 38 6.53 -17.82 -10.39
N LEU A 39 7.37 -17.20 -9.56
CA LEU A 39 7.70 -15.77 -9.58
C LEU A 39 9.22 -15.54 -9.68
N PRO A 40 9.87 -15.98 -10.78
CA PRO A 40 11.33 -15.95 -10.91
C PRO A 40 11.91 -14.54 -10.80
N THR A 41 11.22 -13.52 -11.32
CA THR A 41 11.67 -12.12 -11.26
C THR A 41 11.75 -11.60 -9.83
N VAL A 42 10.78 -11.96 -8.97
CA VAL A 42 10.77 -11.55 -7.56
C VAL A 42 11.88 -12.27 -6.80
N PHE A 43 12.02 -13.58 -7.03
CA PHE A 43 13.08 -14.38 -6.42
C PHE A 43 14.47 -13.86 -6.80
N GLN A 44 14.73 -13.55 -8.08
CA GLN A 44 16.02 -13.03 -8.52
C GLN A 44 16.37 -11.68 -7.90
N LYS A 45 15.37 -10.83 -7.61
CA LYS A 45 15.58 -9.54 -6.95
C LYS A 45 15.82 -9.69 -5.45
N TYR A 46 15.20 -10.67 -4.80
CA TYR A 46 15.31 -10.90 -3.36
C TYR A 46 15.62 -12.38 -3.00
N PRO A 47 16.75 -12.94 -3.48
CA PRO A 47 17.01 -14.38 -3.41
C PRO A 47 17.32 -14.88 -2.00
N VAL A 48 17.77 -13.98 -1.10
CA VAL A 48 17.99 -14.31 0.31
C VAL A 48 16.68 -14.33 1.07
N ARG A 49 15.78 -13.37 0.81
CA ARG A 49 14.50 -13.21 1.51
C ARG A 49 13.54 -14.34 1.20
N TYR A 50 13.49 -14.78 -0.06
CA TYR A 50 12.57 -15.81 -0.53
C TYR A 50 13.28 -17.13 -0.85
N ARG A 51 14.40 -17.40 -0.18
CA ARG A 51 15.09 -18.68 -0.31
C ARG A 51 14.20 -19.79 0.23
N ASP A 52 14.09 -20.88 -0.53
CA ASP A 52 13.32 -22.08 -0.18
C ASP A 52 11.81 -21.85 0.06
N TYR A 53 11.30 -20.66 -0.27
CA TYR A 53 9.88 -20.35 -0.17
C TYR A 53 9.06 -21.16 -1.17
N THR A 54 7.87 -21.60 -0.74
CA THR A 54 6.81 -22.04 -1.65
C THR A 54 5.81 -20.93 -1.95
N LEU A 55 4.99 -21.13 -2.98
CA LEU A 55 3.92 -20.19 -3.30
C LEU A 55 2.89 -20.11 -2.15
N ARG A 56 2.51 -21.22 -1.51
CA ARG A 56 1.54 -21.19 -0.41
C ARG A 56 2.07 -20.45 0.80
N GLU A 57 3.34 -20.64 1.13
CA GLU A 57 3.99 -19.93 2.25
C GLU A 57 3.92 -18.42 2.05
N LEU A 58 4.29 -17.93 0.86
CA LEU A 58 4.17 -16.51 0.54
C LEU A 58 2.71 -16.04 0.63
N CYS A 59 1.77 -16.76 0.02
CA CYS A 59 0.35 -16.39 0.06
C CYS A 59 -0.18 -16.31 1.51
N GLN A 60 0.20 -17.26 2.36
CA GLN A 60 -0.23 -17.30 3.76
C GLN A 60 0.44 -16.19 4.58
N GLU A 61 1.72 -15.91 4.36
CA GLU A 61 2.43 -14.82 5.02
C GLU A 61 1.81 -13.46 4.67
N MET A 62 1.57 -13.20 3.38
CA MET A 62 0.88 -12.00 2.92
C MET A 62 -0.51 -11.88 3.56
N HIS A 63 -1.29 -12.97 3.56
CA HIS A 63 -2.62 -12.98 4.16
C HIS A 63 -2.57 -12.66 5.67
N ASN A 64 -1.69 -13.33 6.40
CA ASN A 64 -1.55 -13.16 7.84
C ASN A 64 -1.16 -11.73 8.21
N LEU A 65 -0.29 -11.09 7.43
CA LEU A 65 0.08 -9.70 7.64
C LEU A 65 -1.14 -8.77 7.55
N TYR A 66 -1.92 -8.88 6.47
CA TYR A 66 -3.11 -8.04 6.31
C TYR A 66 -4.17 -8.31 7.39
N VAL A 67 -4.27 -9.55 7.87
CA VAL A 67 -5.15 -9.93 8.99
C VAL A 67 -4.64 -9.35 10.32
N SER A 68 -3.34 -9.39 10.60
CA SER A 68 -2.79 -8.92 11.89
C SER A 68 -2.96 -7.41 12.10
N PHE A 69 -3.14 -6.65 11.02
CA PHE A 69 -3.40 -5.20 11.06
C PHE A 69 -4.87 -4.83 10.85
N ASP A 70 -5.79 -5.80 10.78
CA ASP A 70 -7.22 -5.57 10.51
C ASP A 70 -7.44 -4.67 9.28
N VAL A 71 -6.63 -4.85 8.23
CA VAL A 71 -6.58 -3.91 7.10
C VAL A 71 -7.94 -3.70 6.44
N LYS A 72 -8.76 -4.74 6.35
CA LYS A 72 -10.13 -4.65 5.84
C LYS A 72 -10.98 -3.66 6.65
N ASP A 73 -10.87 -3.69 7.98
CA ASP A 73 -11.64 -2.82 8.85
C ASP A 73 -11.08 -1.39 8.85
N LEU A 74 -9.75 -1.24 8.75
CA LEU A 74 -9.12 0.07 8.53
C LEU A 74 -9.58 0.70 7.21
N GLN A 75 -9.56 -0.04 6.10
CA GLN A 75 -10.05 0.42 4.81
C GLN A 75 -11.52 0.84 4.87
N LYS A 76 -12.36 0.09 5.59
CA LYS A 76 -13.76 0.48 5.80
C LYS A 76 -13.86 1.76 6.62
N ALA A 77 -13.13 1.84 7.74
CA ALA A 77 -13.20 2.98 8.67
C ALA A 77 -12.69 4.28 8.05
N MET A 78 -11.63 4.24 7.22
CA MET A 78 -11.07 5.42 6.55
C MET A 78 -12.11 6.23 5.75
N PHE A 79 -13.18 5.59 5.26
CA PHE A 79 -14.21 6.23 4.45
C PHE A 79 -15.59 6.25 5.13
N ARG A 80 -15.65 6.03 6.45
CA ARG A 80 -16.88 6.23 7.24
C ARG A 80 -16.88 7.63 7.82
N LYS A 81 -18.02 8.33 7.70
CA LYS A 81 -18.20 9.70 8.20
C LYS A 81 -17.74 9.91 9.65
N GLU A 82 -17.96 8.91 10.51
CA GLU A 82 -17.57 8.93 11.94
C GLU A 82 -16.05 8.85 12.18
N SER A 83 -15.29 8.40 11.19
CA SER A 83 -13.84 8.13 11.27
C SER A 83 -13.03 8.94 10.26
N LEU A 84 -13.66 9.85 9.52
CA LEU A 84 -12.96 10.77 8.64
C LEU A 84 -11.97 11.63 9.45
N PRO A 85 -10.78 11.93 8.91
CA PRO A 85 -9.88 12.90 9.51
C PRO A 85 -10.57 14.24 9.78
N HIS A 86 -10.15 14.93 10.84
CA HIS A 86 -10.69 16.24 11.17
C HIS A 86 -10.10 17.30 10.24
N VAL A 87 -10.96 18.06 9.57
CA VAL A 87 -10.55 19.21 8.74
C VAL A 87 -10.21 20.39 9.65
N ALA A 88 -8.91 20.67 9.82
CA ALA A 88 -8.41 21.78 10.62
C ALA A 88 -8.16 23.05 9.80
N MET A 89 -7.91 22.87 8.50
CA MET A 89 -7.60 23.94 7.57
C MET A 89 -8.23 23.66 6.19
N ASN A 90 -8.60 24.71 5.47
CA ASN A 90 -9.03 24.57 4.07
C ASN A 90 -7.87 24.05 3.20
N PRO A 91 -8.07 23.07 2.31
CA PRO A 91 -7.02 22.56 1.42
C PRO A 91 -6.25 23.62 0.64
N GLN A 92 -6.90 24.73 0.25
CA GLN A 92 -6.21 25.83 -0.44
C GLN A 92 -5.16 26.53 0.43
N ASP A 93 -5.47 26.72 1.72
CA ASP A 93 -4.54 27.34 2.68
C ASP A 93 -3.39 26.39 2.99
N ALA A 94 -3.67 25.10 3.15
CA ALA A 94 -2.66 24.06 3.32
C ALA A 94 -1.70 24.01 2.12
N ASN A 95 -2.24 24.03 0.89
CA ASN A 95 -1.43 24.10 -0.32
C ASN A 95 -0.61 25.40 -0.41
N SER A 96 -1.16 26.54 0.00
CA SER A 96 -0.43 27.81 0.04
C SER A 96 0.75 27.75 1.02
N ALA A 97 0.55 27.14 2.19
CA ALA A 97 1.62 26.92 3.16
C ALA A 97 2.68 25.93 2.64
N PHE A 98 2.28 24.85 1.96
CA PHE A 98 3.18 23.93 1.29
C PHE A 98 4.07 24.62 0.26
N ILE A 99 3.49 25.44 -0.63
CA ILE A 99 4.24 26.22 -1.64
C ILE A 99 5.21 27.20 -0.99
N ARG A 100 4.86 27.78 0.17
CA ARG A 100 5.75 28.69 0.91
C ARG A 100 6.89 27.98 1.65
N GLY A 101 6.88 26.65 1.73
CA GLY A 101 7.84 25.89 2.53
C GLY A 101 7.54 25.93 4.05
N ASP A 102 6.32 26.30 4.43
CA ASP A 102 5.82 26.31 5.82
C ASP A 102 5.46 24.89 6.30
N VAL A 103 6.28 23.91 5.89
CA VAL A 103 6.06 22.48 6.10
C VAL A 103 7.32 21.80 6.58
N GLU A 104 7.13 20.66 7.23
CA GLU A 104 8.20 19.74 7.56
C GLU A 104 7.83 18.31 7.17
N LEU A 105 8.84 17.53 6.80
CA LEU A 105 8.70 16.12 6.48
C LEU A 105 8.86 15.32 7.78
N VAL A 106 7.82 14.58 8.17
CA VAL A 106 7.83 13.79 9.42
C VAL A 106 7.45 12.35 9.12
N ARG A 107 7.85 11.44 10.03
CA ARG A 107 7.42 10.03 9.96
C ARG A 107 5.91 9.96 10.12
N ILE A 108 5.24 9.09 9.37
CA ILE A 108 3.79 8.88 9.51
C ILE A 108 3.43 8.38 10.92
N SER A 109 4.33 7.68 11.61
CA SER A 109 4.16 7.30 13.03
C SER A 109 4.11 8.51 13.97
N GLU A 110 4.74 9.62 13.61
CA GLU A 110 4.83 10.87 14.39
C GLU A 110 3.88 11.96 13.89
N ALA A 111 3.21 11.74 12.74
CA ALA A 111 2.28 12.69 12.14
C ALA A 111 0.96 12.84 12.93
N GLY A 112 0.66 11.95 13.88
CA GLY A 112 -0.60 11.98 14.64
C GLY A 112 -0.86 13.34 15.30
N GLY A 113 -2.01 13.94 15.01
CA GLY A 113 -2.37 15.28 15.50
C GLY A 113 -1.80 16.46 14.71
N ARG A 114 -1.00 16.20 13.66
CA ARG A 114 -0.42 17.21 12.76
C ARG A 114 -1.30 17.40 11.52
N ILE A 115 -1.30 18.61 10.97
CA ILE A 115 -2.06 18.95 9.76
C ILE A 115 -1.28 18.49 8.53
N ALA A 116 -1.86 17.62 7.72
CA ALA A 116 -1.29 17.18 6.45
C ALA A 116 -1.17 18.36 5.48
N ALA A 117 0.01 18.52 4.88
CA ALA A 117 0.23 19.53 3.85
C ALA A 117 -0.06 18.99 2.43
N GLU A 118 -0.01 17.68 2.26
CA GLU A 118 -0.29 16.97 1.02
C GLU A 118 -1.37 15.91 1.21
N GLY A 119 -1.94 15.46 0.10
CA GLY A 119 -2.93 14.40 0.10
C GLY A 119 -2.27 13.02 0.14
N ALA A 120 -2.65 12.18 1.10
CA ALA A 120 -2.13 10.83 1.23
C ALA A 120 -3.01 9.83 0.45
N LEU A 121 -2.42 9.19 -0.56
CA LEU A 121 -3.12 8.29 -1.48
C LEU A 121 -2.44 6.91 -1.52
N PRO A 122 -3.05 5.87 -0.94
CA PRO A 122 -2.58 4.50 -1.07
C PRO A 122 -3.35 3.73 -2.15
N TYR A 123 -2.67 2.80 -2.83
CA TYR A 123 -3.31 1.81 -3.72
C TYR A 123 -3.17 0.38 -3.16
N PRO A 124 -4.30 -0.30 -2.87
CA PRO A 124 -5.70 0.19 -2.89
C PRO A 124 -6.03 1.16 -1.71
N PRO A 125 -7.13 1.94 -1.79
CA PRO A 125 -8.15 1.94 -2.84
C PRO A 125 -7.88 2.88 -4.01
N GLY A 126 -6.86 3.74 -3.96
CA GLY A 126 -6.57 4.66 -5.04
C GLY A 126 -7.28 6.01 -4.97
N VAL A 127 -7.67 6.42 -3.78
CA VAL A 127 -8.27 7.73 -3.49
C VAL A 127 -7.63 8.30 -2.23
N LEU A 128 -7.74 9.62 -2.05
CA LEU A 128 -7.19 10.30 -0.88
C LEU A 128 -7.82 9.76 0.41
N CYS A 129 -6.98 9.34 1.34
CA CYS A 129 -7.34 8.93 2.69
C CYS A 129 -7.13 10.04 3.73
N VAL A 130 -6.23 10.97 3.42
CA VAL A 130 -6.03 12.23 4.14
C VAL A 130 -5.90 13.32 3.06
N VAL A 131 -6.64 14.40 3.21
CA VAL A 131 -6.63 15.55 2.30
C VAL A 131 -5.78 16.67 2.93
N PRO A 132 -5.09 17.52 2.14
CA PRO A 132 -4.40 18.69 2.69
C PRO A 132 -5.31 19.51 3.61
N GLY A 133 -4.82 19.87 4.79
CA GLY A 133 -5.58 20.60 5.80
C GLY A 133 -6.33 19.71 6.80
N GLU A 134 -6.38 18.39 6.57
CA GLU A 134 -6.86 17.43 7.57
C GLU A 134 -5.76 17.04 8.56
N ILE A 135 -6.17 16.62 9.75
CA ILE A 135 -5.28 16.14 10.80
C ILE A 135 -5.02 14.64 10.63
N TRP A 136 -3.74 14.26 10.56
CA TRP A 136 -3.31 12.87 10.58
C TRP A 136 -3.76 12.16 11.88
N GLY A 137 -4.31 10.96 11.73
CA GLY A 137 -4.78 10.18 12.87
C GLY A 137 -5.66 9.00 12.46
N GLY A 138 -6.23 8.37 13.48
CA GLY A 138 -7.33 7.42 13.31
C GLY A 138 -7.02 6.24 12.38
N ALA A 139 -8.00 5.85 11.58
CA ALA A 139 -7.89 4.72 10.67
C ALA A 139 -6.88 4.96 9.54
N ALA A 140 -6.80 6.20 9.02
CA ALA A 140 -5.89 6.54 7.94
C ALA A 140 -4.44 6.35 8.35
N GLN A 141 -4.01 6.94 9.46
CA GLN A 141 -2.63 6.80 9.94
C GLN A 141 -2.28 5.32 10.21
N ARG A 142 -3.16 4.58 10.91
CA ARG A 142 -2.95 3.15 11.17
C ARG A 142 -2.84 2.31 9.90
N TYR A 143 -3.61 2.65 8.87
CA TYR A 143 -3.54 1.95 7.59
C TYR A 143 -2.17 2.16 6.93
N PHE A 144 -1.67 3.40 6.86
CA PHE A 144 -0.33 3.65 6.31
C PHE A 144 0.78 2.95 7.11
N LEU A 145 0.67 2.88 8.44
CA LEU A 145 1.62 2.12 9.26
C LEU A 145 1.58 0.61 8.95
N ALA A 146 0.41 0.04 8.66
CA ALA A 146 0.31 -1.35 8.20
C ALA A 146 0.97 -1.56 6.82
N LEU A 147 0.89 -0.56 5.93
CA LEU A 147 1.57 -0.60 4.62
C LEU A 147 3.09 -0.47 4.76
N GLU A 148 3.59 0.33 5.71
CA GLU A 148 5.02 0.43 6.05
C GLU A 148 5.61 -0.93 6.45
N GLU A 149 4.90 -1.67 7.29
CA GLU A 149 5.30 -3.02 7.68
C GLU A 149 5.35 -3.98 6.48
N GLY A 150 4.37 -3.87 5.57
CA GLY A 150 4.36 -4.63 4.32
C GLY A 150 5.54 -4.33 3.40
N ILE A 151 6.02 -3.08 3.35
CA ILE A 151 7.19 -2.70 2.55
C ILE A 151 8.45 -3.44 3.03
N ASN A 152 8.62 -3.58 4.34
CA ASN A 152 9.79 -4.22 4.93
C ASN A 152 9.70 -5.75 4.92
N LEU A 153 8.53 -6.32 5.21
CA LEU A 153 8.36 -7.77 5.34
C LEU A 153 8.21 -8.48 3.98
N LEU A 154 7.62 -7.82 2.99
CA LEU A 154 7.25 -8.41 1.69
C LEU A 154 7.87 -7.62 0.53
N PRO A 155 9.22 -7.53 0.44
CA PRO A 155 9.86 -6.75 -0.61
C PRO A 155 9.50 -7.30 -1.99
N GLY A 156 9.07 -6.43 -2.90
CA GLY A 156 8.55 -6.81 -4.21
C GLY A 156 7.02 -6.86 -4.31
N PHE A 157 6.31 -6.74 -3.18
CA PHE A 157 4.84 -6.66 -3.12
C PHE A 157 4.36 -5.36 -2.45
N SER A 158 5.23 -4.35 -2.41
CA SER A 158 4.94 -3.05 -1.81
C SER A 158 3.78 -2.35 -2.55
N PRO A 159 2.83 -1.76 -1.82
CA PRO A 159 1.74 -0.99 -2.42
C PRO A 159 2.28 0.30 -3.05
N GLU A 160 1.54 0.85 -4.02
CA GLU A 160 1.84 2.17 -4.57
C GLU A 160 1.30 3.25 -3.62
N LEU A 161 2.14 4.24 -3.30
CA LEU A 161 1.83 5.35 -2.41
C LEU A 161 2.12 6.68 -3.10
N GLN A 162 1.24 7.67 -2.93
CA GLN A 162 1.44 9.04 -3.39
C GLN A 162 1.14 10.03 -2.26
N GLY A 163 1.88 11.14 -2.24
CA GLY A 163 1.86 12.13 -1.14
C GLY A 163 2.42 11.59 0.20
N VAL A 164 3.01 10.40 0.16
CA VAL A 164 3.76 9.76 1.24
C VAL A 164 5.01 9.16 0.61
N TYR A 165 6.14 9.34 1.27
CA TYR A 165 7.47 9.04 0.75
C TYR A 165 8.08 7.89 1.54
N SER A 166 8.60 6.88 0.83
CA SER A 166 9.36 5.80 1.46
C SER A 166 10.83 6.20 1.51
N GLU A 167 11.40 6.33 2.71
CA GLU A 167 12.82 6.58 2.91
C GLU A 167 13.46 5.43 3.70
N THR A 168 14.70 5.10 3.36
CA THR A 168 15.49 4.13 4.14
C THR A 168 16.27 4.90 5.20
N ASP A 169 15.93 4.65 6.45
CA ASP A 169 16.62 5.25 7.59
C ASP A 169 18.04 4.67 7.77
N ALA A 170 18.82 5.29 8.65
CA ALA A 170 20.19 4.85 8.96
C ALA A 170 20.28 3.41 9.51
N ASP A 171 19.18 2.87 10.05
CA ASP A 171 19.08 1.48 10.51
C ASP A 171 18.71 0.48 9.41
N GLY A 172 18.53 0.96 8.17
CA GLY A 172 18.19 0.13 7.01
C GLY A 172 16.71 -0.20 6.87
N ILE A 173 15.85 0.34 7.76
CA ILE A 173 14.40 0.12 7.71
C ILE A 173 13.77 1.17 6.80
N GLN A 174 12.89 0.73 5.89
CA GLN A 174 12.09 1.64 5.08
C GLN A 174 10.92 2.17 5.90
N ARG A 175 10.83 3.48 6.06
CA ARG A 175 9.75 4.16 6.79
C ARG A 175 9.02 5.13 5.88
N LEU A 176 7.76 5.36 6.20
CA LEU A 176 6.89 6.28 5.49
C LEU A 176 6.96 7.66 6.13
N TYR A 177 7.11 8.66 5.28
CA TYR A 177 7.18 10.07 5.62
C TYR A 177 6.11 10.87 4.88
N GLY A 178 5.61 11.94 5.49
CA GLY A 178 4.65 12.85 4.87
C GLY A 178 4.88 14.29 5.30
N TYR A 179 4.58 15.24 4.42
CA TYR A 179 4.67 16.66 4.78
C TYR A 179 3.49 17.07 5.66
N VAL A 180 3.81 17.76 6.75
CA VAL A 180 2.85 18.37 7.67
C VAL A 180 3.16 19.86 7.81
N LEU A 181 2.16 20.65 8.19
CA LEU A 181 2.39 22.06 8.52
C LEU A 181 3.25 22.18 9.79
N LYS A 182 4.13 23.20 9.79
CA LYS A 182 4.94 23.60 10.95
C LYS A 182 4.08 24.18 12.07
#